data_AF-A0A529FJV2-F1
#
_entry.id   AF-A0A529FJV2-F1
#
_cell.length_a   1.000
_cell.length_b   1.000
_cell.length_c   1.000
_cell.angle_alpha   90.00
_cell.angle_beta   90.00
_cell.angle_gamma   90.00
#
_symmetry.space_group_name_H-M   'P 1'
#
loop_
_entity.id
_entity.type
_entity.pdbx_description
1 polymer ?
#
loop_
_entity_poly.entity_id
_entity_poly.type
_entity_poly.pdbx_seq_one_letter_code
_entity_poly.pdbx_strand_id
1 'polypeptide(L)' 'ADIGISLPGTGETPTAPVFVDGKKAATLRGPSIAQDFEKMVADYIEQRYGRGKAAAE' A
#
# COMPACT_ATOMS: atom_id res chain seq x y z
N ALA A 1 10.10 3.20 -5.31
CA ALA A 1 8.68 3.40 -5.00
C ALA A 1 8.52 3.36 -3.49
N ASP A 2 7.93 4.40 -2.92
CA ASP A 2 7.67 4.50 -1.47
C ASP A 2 6.65 3.47 -0.99
N ILE A 3 5.63 3.20 -1.81
CA ILE A 3 4.67 2.12 -1.63
C ILE A 3 4.35 1.51 -3.00
N GLY A 4 4.24 0.19 -3.09
CA GLY A 4 3.96 -0.52 -4.33
C GLY A 4 3.34 -1.90 -4.11
N ILE A 5 2.56 -2.35 -5.09
CA ILE A 5 1.90 -3.65 -5.08
C ILE A 5 2.32 -4.47 -6.31
N SER A 6 2.59 -5.75 -6.12
CA SER A 6 2.73 -6.71 -7.22
C SER A 6 1.42 -7.45 -7.41
N LEU A 7 0.68 -7.08 -8.46
CA LEU A 7 -0.54 -7.79 -8.83
C LEU A 7 -0.18 -9.16 -9.43
N PRO A 8 -0.89 -10.23 -9.05
CA PRO A 8 -0.72 -11.55 -9.65
C PRO A 8 -1.24 -11.55 -11.09
N GLY A 9 -0.79 -12.52 -11.88
CA GLY A 9 -1.28 -12.74 -13.24
C GLY A 9 -2.78 -13.10 -13.27
N THR A 10 -3.44 -12.76 -14.37
CA THR A 10 -4.86 -13.11 -14.61
C THR A 10 -5.05 -14.63 -14.62
N GLY A 11 -5.80 -15.17 -13.66
CA GLY A 11 -6.22 -16.59 -13.64
C GLY A 11 -5.92 -17.37 -12.36
N GLU A 12 -5.22 -16.78 -11.39
CA GLU A 12 -4.86 -17.44 -10.12
C GLU A 12 -5.45 -16.71 -8.91
N THR A 13 -5.46 -17.37 -7.75
CA THR A 13 -5.96 -16.81 -6.49
C THR A 13 -5.36 -15.43 -6.26
N PRO A 14 -6.15 -14.34 -6.31
CA PRO A 14 -5.61 -12.99 -6.33
C PRO A 14 -4.91 -12.73 -4.99
N THR A 15 -3.58 -12.78 -5.01
CA THR A 15 -2.72 -12.59 -3.85
C THR A 15 -1.59 -11.67 -4.28
N ALA A 16 -1.47 -10.51 -3.62
CA ALA A 16 -0.56 -9.46 -4.02
C ALA A 16 0.24 -8.96 -2.81
N PRO A 17 1.57 -9.16 -2.78
CA PRO A 17 2.41 -8.57 -1.74
C PRO A 17 2.51 -7.04 -1.94
N VAL A 18 2.39 -6.32 -0.82
CA VAL A 18 2.55 -4.87 -0.76
C VAL A 18 3.89 -4.56 -0.10
N PHE A 19 4.68 -3.73 -0.77
CA PHE A 19 5.97 -3.26 -0.31
C PHE A 19 5.88 -1.79 0.04
N VAL A 20 6.38 -1.41 1.22
CA VAL A 20 6.49 -0.03 1.68
C VAL A 20 7.95 0.19 2.04
N ASP A 21 8.56 1.26 1.50
CA ASP A 21 9.98 1.59 1.71
C ASP A 21 10.93 0.41 1.36
N GLY A 22 10.56 -0.38 0.35
CA GLY A 22 11.31 -1.57 -0.06
C GLY A 22 11.20 -2.78 0.89
N LYS A 23 10.37 -2.71 1.93
CA LYS A 23 10.09 -3.83 2.86
C LYS A 23 8.68 -4.36 2.66
N LYS A 24 8.50 -5.67 2.76
CA LYS A 24 7.17 -6.28 2.69
C LYS A 24 6.35 -5.84 3.90
N ALA A 25 5.34 -5.00 3.67
CA ALA A 25 4.47 -4.48 4.73
C ALA A 25 3.24 -5.38 4.93
N ALA A 26 2.60 -5.78 3.83
CA ALA A 26 1.37 -6.55 3.88
C ALA A 26 1.27 -7.51 2.68
N THR A 27 0.28 -8.40 2.71
CA THR A 27 -0.06 -9.25 1.58
C THR A 27 -1.57 -9.26 1.44
N LEU A 28 -2.07 -8.58 0.42
CA LEU A 28 -3.49 -8.50 0.12
C LEU A 28 -3.94 -9.74 -0.63
N ARG A 29 -5.18 -10.15 -0.39
CA ARG A 29 -5.78 -11.32 -1.02
C ARG A 29 -7.24 -11.06 -1.36
N GLY A 30 -7.72 -11.66 -2.43
CA GLY A 30 -9.11 -11.57 -2.86
C GLY A 30 -9.37 -10.52 -3.95
N PRO A 31 -10.64 -10.34 -4.33
CA PRO A 31 -11.01 -9.39 -5.37
C PRO A 31 -10.87 -7.92 -4.94
N SER A 32 -10.81 -7.66 -3.63
CA SER A 32 -10.74 -6.31 -3.04
C SER A 32 -9.34 -5.71 -2.99
N ILE A 33 -8.31 -6.39 -3.52
CA ILE A 33 -6.91 -5.94 -3.49
C ILE A 33 -6.74 -4.48 -3.94
N ALA A 34 -7.44 -4.06 -5.00
CA ALA A 34 -7.38 -2.69 -5.47
C ALA A 34 -7.85 -1.70 -4.39
N GLN A 35 -9.01 -1.95 -3.79
CA GLN A 35 -9.58 -1.09 -2.75
C GLN A 35 -8.74 -1.08 -1.48
N ASP A 36 -8.26 -2.26 -1.05
CA ASP A 36 -7.38 -2.38 0.11
C ASP A 36 -6.05 -1.65 -0.12
N PHE A 37 -5.51 -1.70 -1.33
CA PHE A 37 -4.30 -1.01 -1.70
C PHE A 37 -4.50 0.52 -1.73
N GLU A 38 -5.57 1.00 -2.35
CA GLU A 38 -5.93 2.43 -2.34
C GLU A 38 -6.03 2.97 -0.91
N LYS A 39 -6.65 2.20 -0.01
CA LYS A 39 -6.77 2.57 1.41
C LYS A 39 -5.41 2.61 2.12
N MET A 40 -4.54 1.64 1.86
CA MET A 40 -3.18 1.64 2.40
C MET A 40 -2.33 2.79 1.85
N VAL A 41 -2.48 3.14 0.58
CA VAL A 41 -1.78 4.29 -0.02
C VAL A 41 -2.26 5.58 0.62
N ALA A 42 -3.58 5.76 0.80
CA ALA A 42 -4.13 6.92 1.48
C ALA A 42 -3.59 7.05 2.92
N ASP A 43 -3.64 5.97 3.70
CA ASP A 43 -3.11 5.95 5.07
C ASP A 43 -1.60 6.23 5.12
N TYR A 44 -0.83 5.64 4.20
CA TYR A 44 0.60 5.88 4.08
C TYR A 44 0.92 7.35 3.77
N ILE A 45 0.15 7.97 2.86
CA ILE A 45 0.32 9.39 2.52
C ILE A 45 -0.02 10.26 3.74
N GLU A 46 -1.13 9.99 4.42
CA GLU A 46 -1.53 10.72 5.63
C GLU A 46 -0.49 10.57 6.75
N GLN A 47 0.07 9.38 6.96
CA GLN A 47 1.04 9.13 8.01
C GLN A 47 2.40 9.76 7.71
N ARG A 48 2.85 9.73 6.45
CA ARG A 48 4.16 10.21 6.01
C ARG A 48 4.19 11.69 5.63
N TYR A 49 3.16 12.17 4.95
CA TYR A 49 3.05 13.56 4.49
C TYR A 49 2.03 14.37 5.29
N GLY A 50 0.99 13.75 5.86
CA GLY A 50 -0.01 14.46 6.69
C GLY A 50 0.55 15.00 8.02
N ARG A 51 1.68 14.46 8.52
CA ARG A 51 2.42 15.05 9.66
C ARG A 51 3.41 16.16 9.28
N GLY A 52 3.57 16.47 7.99
CA GLY A 52 4.51 17.47 7.49
C GLY A 52 4.16 18.94 7.76
N LYS A 53 3.11 19.22 8.54
CA LYS A 53 2.72 20.58 8.94
C LYS A 53 2.83 20.89 10.44
N ALA A 54 3.16 19.90 11.29
CA ALA A 54 3.08 20.08 12.75
C ALA A 54 4.42 20.05 13.51
N ALA A 55 5.55 19.91 12.83
CA ALA A 55 6.87 19.87 13.48
C ALA A 55 7.85 20.94 12.95
N ALA A 56 7.31 22.05 12.45
CA ALA A 56 8.07 23.25 12.10
C ALA A 56 7.39 24.48 12.73
N GLU A 57 7.34 24.51 14.06
CA GLU A 57 7.25 25.73 14.89
C GLU A 57 8.09 25.53 16.16
#